data_AF-A0AAD4N8G3-F1
#
_entry.id   AF-A0AAD4N8G3-F1
#
_cell.length_a   1.000
_cell.length_b   1.000
_cell.length_c   1.000
_cell.angle_alpha   90.00
_cell.angle_beta   90.00
_cell.angle_gamma   90.00
#
_symmetry.space_group_name_H-M   'P 1'
#
loop_
_entity.id
_entity.type
_entity.pdbx_description
1 polymer ?
#
loop_
_entity_poly.entity_id
_entity_poly.type
_entity_poly.pdbx_seq_one_letter_code
_entity_poly.pdbx_strand_id
1 'polypeptide(L)'
;MVQADELQRTRVDCIKRVNELREMEQRLEDLRKKRNEIDETFQKSEKHVKSLNTVGQVVGEILKQWDDERFIIKATNGPRYVVGCRASMYKKNLKQGTRISLDLTTLTIMRELPREVDPLVYKMSHEDPGNVSYTEIGGIAEQLRELREVVELPLINPELFKRVGIVPPKGCLLYGPPGTGKTLLARAVASQLNCNFLKVVSSAIVDKYIGESARMIREMFNYARDHQPCVIFMDEVDAIGMF
;
A
#
# COMPACT_ATOMS: atom_id res chain seq x y z
N MET A 1 -51.96 35.78 57.20
CA MET A 1 -51.16 34.59 57.60
C MET A 1 -51.45 33.37 56.73
N VAL A 2 -52.69 33.12 56.29
CA VAL A 2 -53.06 31.92 55.49
C VAL A 2 -52.37 31.85 54.10
N GLN A 3 -52.19 32.97 53.40
CA GLN A 3 -51.55 32.99 52.07
C GLN A 3 -50.03 32.71 52.09
N ALA A 4 -49.35 32.91 53.23
CA ALA A 4 -47.91 32.66 53.33
C ALA A 4 -47.60 31.16 53.44
N ASP A 5 -48.47 30.38 54.08
CA ASP A 5 -48.32 28.93 54.23
C ASP A 5 -48.61 28.17 52.92
N GLU A 6 -49.56 28.64 52.10
CA GLU A 6 -49.83 28.08 50.77
C GLU A 6 -48.66 28.32 49.79
N LEU A 7 -48.01 29.49 49.88
CA LEU A 7 -46.82 29.81 49.10
C LEU A 7 -45.61 28.94 49.50
N GLN A 8 -45.48 28.61 50.79
CA GLN A 8 -44.44 27.71 51.27
C GLN A 8 -44.67 26.25 50.83
N ARG A 9 -45.92 25.77 50.86
CA ARG A 9 -46.26 24.41 50.37
C ARG A 9 -45.99 24.25 48.87
N THR A 10 -46.42 25.22 48.07
CA THR A 10 -46.17 25.22 46.61
C THR A 10 -44.67 25.33 46.29
N ARG A 11 -43.89 26.08 47.06
CA ARG A 11 -42.43 26.15 46.91
C ARG A 11 -41.75 24.80 47.21
N VAL A 12 -42.19 24.10 48.25
CA VAL A 12 -41.65 22.77 48.61
C VAL A 12 -41.97 21.73 47.54
N ASP A 13 -43.20 21.73 47.01
CA ASP A 13 -43.58 20.81 45.93
C ASP A 13 -42.84 21.10 44.62
N CYS A 14 -42.59 22.37 44.31
CA CYS A 14 -41.77 22.76 43.16
C CYS A 14 -40.32 22.28 43.31
N ILE A 15 -39.73 22.40 44.51
CA ILE A 15 -38.37 21.88 44.79
C ILE A 15 -38.31 20.35 44.66
N LYS A 16 -39.33 19.62 45.13
CA LYS A 16 -39.42 18.16 44.95
C LYS A 16 -39.46 17.79 43.47
N ARG A 17 -40.28 18.47 42.67
CA ARG A 17 -40.38 18.27 41.22
C ARG A 17 -39.06 18.53 40.51
N VAL A 18 -38.32 19.56 40.92
CA VAL A 18 -36.99 19.89 40.36
C VAL A 18 -35.96 18.80 40.70
N ASN A 19 -36.00 18.24 41.91
CA ASN A 19 -35.11 17.13 42.28
C ASN A 19 -35.45 15.85 41.50
N GLU A 20 -36.73 15.52 41.33
CA GLU A 20 -37.18 14.41 40.49
C GLU A 20 -36.72 14.57 39.03
N LEU A 21 -36.83 15.79 38.48
CA LEU A 21 -36.36 16.09 37.12
C LEU A 21 -34.84 15.89 36.99
N ARG A 22 -34.05 16.32 37.99
CA ARG A 22 -32.59 16.10 38.01
C ARG A 22 -32.21 14.62 38.08
N GLU A 23 -32.91 13.83 38.89
CA GLU A 23 -32.68 12.37 38.94
C GLU A 23 -33.01 11.69 37.60
N MET A 24 -34.09 12.14 36.94
CA MET A 24 -34.47 11.62 35.62
C MET A 24 -33.45 12.00 34.54
N GLU A 25 -32.89 13.21 34.58
CA GLU A 25 -31.82 13.64 33.67
C GLU A 25 -30.55 12.79 33.84
N GLN A 26 -30.12 12.52 35.08
CA GLN A 26 -28.96 11.65 35.34
C GLN A 26 -29.19 10.23 34.83
N ARG A 27 -30.37 9.65 35.07
CA ARG A 27 -30.75 8.33 34.52
C ARG A 27 -30.74 8.34 32.99
N LEU A 28 -31.20 9.43 32.37
CA LEU A 28 -31.19 9.59 30.91
C LEU A 28 -29.75 9.63 30.36
N GLU A 29 -28.83 10.33 31.03
CA GLU A 29 -27.42 10.36 30.65
C GLU A 29 -26.74 9.00 30.77
N ASP A 30 -26.97 8.28 31.86
CA ASP A 30 -26.42 6.93 32.05
C ASP A 30 -26.98 5.94 31.03
N LEU A 31 -28.28 6.01 30.73
CA LEU A 31 -28.91 5.20 29.69
C LEU A 31 -28.37 5.55 28.30
N ARG A 32 -28.08 6.82 28.02
CA ARG A 32 -27.44 7.25 26.76
C ARG A 32 -26.03 6.70 26.63
N LYS A 33 -25.22 6.74 27.70
CA LYS A 33 -23.87 6.17 27.71
C LYS A 33 -23.91 4.66 27.46
N LYS A 34 -24.75 3.93 28.21
CA LYS A 34 -24.95 2.49 28.04
C LYS A 34 -25.44 2.14 26.63
N ARG A 35 -26.38 2.92 26.08
CA ARG A 35 -26.84 2.73 24.70
C ARG A 35 -25.68 2.88 23.71
N ASN A 36 -24.87 3.92 23.83
CA ASN A 36 -23.75 4.14 22.92
C ASN A 36 -22.72 3.00 22.99
N GLU A 37 -22.40 2.50 24.18
CA GLU A 37 -21.52 1.34 24.37
C GLU A 37 -22.09 0.07 23.73
N ILE A 38 -23.40 -0.15 23.89
CA ILE A 38 -24.11 -1.27 23.26
C ILE A 38 -24.12 -1.12 21.73
N ASP A 39 -24.37 0.09 21.21
CA ASP A 39 -24.36 0.37 19.77
C ASP A 39 -22.97 0.14 19.16
N GLU A 40 -21.89 0.54 19.84
CA GLU A 40 -20.52 0.26 19.40
C GLU A 40 -20.19 -1.24 19.39
N THR A 41 -20.57 -1.96 20.44
CA THR A 41 -20.32 -3.41 20.53
C THR A 41 -21.16 -4.17 19.52
N PHE A 42 -22.41 -3.73 19.26
CA PHE A 42 -23.26 -4.25 18.20
C PHE A 42 -22.66 -4.01 16.81
N GLN A 43 -22.16 -2.81 16.52
CA GLN A 43 -21.50 -2.54 15.24
C GLN A 43 -20.24 -3.39 15.04
N LYS A 44 -19.46 -3.63 16.11
CA LYS A 44 -18.30 -4.52 16.05
C LYS A 44 -18.73 -5.96 15.77
N SER A 45 -19.71 -6.48 16.50
CA SER A 45 -20.19 -7.85 16.30
C SER A 45 -20.83 -8.05 14.92
N GLU A 46 -21.60 -7.06 14.43
CA GLU A 46 -22.19 -7.10 13.09
C GLU A 46 -21.09 -7.13 12.01
N LYS A 47 -20.00 -6.37 12.16
CA LYS A 47 -18.84 -6.45 11.25
C LYS A 47 -18.19 -7.84 11.28
N HIS A 48 -18.03 -8.45 12.46
CA HIS A 48 -17.50 -9.80 12.58
C HIS A 48 -18.41 -10.83 11.88
N VAL A 49 -19.72 -10.76 12.10
CA VAL A 49 -20.69 -11.65 11.41
C VAL A 49 -20.64 -11.47 9.90
N LYS A 50 -20.55 -10.23 9.41
CA LYS A 50 -20.39 -9.95 7.98
C LYS A 50 -19.10 -10.56 7.43
N SER A 51 -17.99 -10.48 8.17
CA SER A 51 -16.72 -11.08 7.75
C SER A 51 -16.77 -12.62 7.71
N LEU A 52 -17.48 -13.26 8.64
CA LEU A 52 -17.66 -14.71 8.69
C LEU A 52 -18.52 -15.25 7.53
N ASN A 53 -19.49 -14.47 7.07
CA ASN A 53 -20.35 -14.83 5.94
C ASN A 53 -19.65 -14.67 4.57
N THR A 54 -18.45 -14.10 4.53
CA THR A 54 -17.70 -13.95 3.28
C THR A 54 -17.10 -15.29 2.89
N VAL A 55 -17.57 -15.85 1.77
CA VAL A 55 -16.98 -17.06 1.19
C VAL A 55 -15.65 -16.70 0.54
N GLY A 56 -14.66 -17.58 0.69
CA GLY A 56 -13.37 -17.44 0.01
C GLY A 56 -13.54 -17.34 -1.51
N GLN A 57 -12.61 -16.66 -2.17
CA GLN A 57 -12.50 -16.60 -3.62
C GLN A 57 -11.21 -17.30 -4.04
N VAL A 58 -11.24 -18.03 -5.15
CA VAL A 58 -10.04 -18.65 -5.72
C VAL A 58 -9.31 -17.62 -6.56
N VAL A 59 -7.98 -17.60 -6.46
CA VAL A 59 -7.14 -16.72 -7.26
C VAL A 59 -6.71 -17.43 -8.54
N GLY A 60 -6.69 -16.70 -9.65
CA GLY A 60 -6.20 -17.21 -10.93
C GLY A 60 -5.65 -16.12 -11.82
N GLU A 61 -5.05 -16.53 -12.93
CA GLU A 61 -4.53 -15.65 -13.97
C GLU A 61 -5.25 -15.89 -15.29
N ILE A 62 -5.56 -14.82 -16.01
CA ILE A 62 -6.13 -14.92 -17.35
C ILE A 62 -5.03 -15.32 -18.33
N LEU A 63 -5.20 -16.46 -18.98
CA LEU A 63 -4.28 -16.92 -20.00
C LEU A 63 -4.62 -16.28 -21.35
N LYS A 64 -5.89 -16.39 -21.76
CA LYS A 64 -6.36 -15.92 -23.07
C LYS A 64 -7.87 -15.72 -23.05
N GLN A 65 -8.34 -14.69 -23.77
CA GLN A 65 -9.76 -14.57 -24.09
C GLN A 65 -10.14 -15.62 -25.15
N TRP A 66 -11.18 -16.41 -24.87
CA TRP A 66 -11.68 -17.41 -25.82
C TRP A 66 -12.79 -16.81 -26.69
N ASP A 67 -13.83 -16.26 -26.04
CA ASP A 67 -14.96 -15.56 -26.68
C ASP A 67 -15.19 -14.20 -25.99
N ASP A 68 -16.23 -13.47 -26.40
CA ASP A 68 -16.64 -12.23 -25.73
C ASP A 68 -17.10 -12.44 -24.28
N GLU A 69 -17.58 -13.63 -23.92
CA GLU A 69 -18.09 -13.95 -22.57
C GLU A 69 -17.23 -14.94 -21.79
N ARG A 70 -16.30 -15.64 -22.46
CA ARG A 70 -15.54 -16.75 -21.91
C ARG A 70 -14.04 -16.50 -21.96
N PHE A 71 -13.36 -16.78 -20.86
CA PHE A 71 -11.92 -16.61 -20.70
C PHE A 71 -11.29 -17.93 -20.28
N ILE A 72 -10.11 -18.23 -20.83
CA ILE A 72 -9.25 -19.29 -20.32
C ILE A 72 -8.45 -18.73 -19.16
N ILE A 73 -8.60 -19.34 -18.02
CA ILE A 73 -7.89 -18.99 -16.79
C ILE A 73 -6.99 -20.14 -16.37
N LYS A 74 -5.93 -19.82 -15.65
CA LYS A 74 -5.10 -20.77 -14.92
C LYS A 74 -5.32 -20.53 -13.43
N ALA A 75 -5.88 -21.50 -12.73
CA ALA A 75 -5.98 -21.43 -11.27
C ALA A 75 -4.58 -21.53 -10.64
N THR A 76 -4.41 -21.03 -9.41
CA THR A 76 -3.15 -21.16 -8.65
C THR A 76 -2.64 -22.61 -8.61
N ASN A 77 -3.55 -23.58 -8.57
CA ASN A 77 -3.22 -25.00 -8.47
C ASN A 77 -2.74 -25.62 -9.80
N GLY A 78 -2.66 -24.85 -10.89
CA GLY A 78 -2.22 -25.32 -12.21
C GLY A 78 -3.30 -25.73 -13.24
N PRO A 79 -4.52 -26.20 -12.88
CA PRO A 79 -5.51 -26.56 -13.88
C PRO A 79 -6.03 -25.32 -14.61
N ARG A 80 -6.40 -25.53 -15.88
CA ARG A 80 -6.93 -24.49 -16.76
C ARG A 80 -8.43 -24.67 -16.91
N TYR A 81 -9.19 -23.60 -16.71
CA TYR A 81 -10.64 -23.61 -16.84
C TYR A 81 -11.09 -22.60 -17.87
N VAL A 82 -12.18 -22.91 -18.56
CA VAL A 82 -12.92 -21.95 -19.37
C VAL A 82 -14.03 -21.41 -18.50
N VAL A 83 -13.98 -20.13 -18.20
CA VAL A 83 -14.89 -19.49 -17.24
C VAL A 83 -15.63 -18.32 -17.84
N GLY A 84 -16.87 -18.14 -17.39
CA GLY A 84 -17.68 -16.97 -17.72
C GLY A 84 -17.25 -15.75 -16.92
N CYS A 85 -17.39 -14.57 -17.53
CA CYS A 85 -17.22 -13.31 -16.84
C CYS A 85 -18.56 -12.78 -16.31
N ARG A 86 -18.58 -12.20 -15.11
CA ARG A 86 -19.76 -11.50 -14.60
C ARG A 86 -20.07 -10.29 -15.49
N ALA A 87 -21.30 -10.16 -15.96
CA ALA A 87 -21.74 -9.12 -16.91
C ALA A 87 -21.47 -7.66 -16.46
N SER A 88 -21.26 -7.43 -15.17
CA SER A 88 -20.94 -6.11 -14.59
C SER A 88 -19.46 -5.72 -14.69
N MET A 89 -18.58 -6.59 -15.20
CA MET A 89 -17.15 -6.31 -15.33
C MET A 89 -16.81 -5.64 -16.67
N TYR A 90 -15.92 -4.64 -16.62
CA TYR A 90 -15.42 -3.97 -17.83
C TYR A 90 -14.38 -4.85 -18.55
N LYS A 91 -14.77 -5.41 -19.71
CA LYS A 91 -13.94 -6.31 -20.53
C LYS A 91 -12.59 -5.71 -20.99
N LYS A 92 -12.43 -4.38 -20.94
CA LYS A 92 -11.20 -3.68 -21.39
C LYS A 92 -9.99 -3.86 -20.46
N ASN A 93 -10.21 -4.15 -19.18
CA ASN A 93 -9.13 -4.32 -18.21
C ASN A 93 -8.61 -5.76 -18.14
N LEU A 94 -9.39 -6.71 -18.66
CA LEU A 94 -9.08 -8.15 -18.67
C LEU A 94 -8.09 -8.46 -19.81
N LYS A 95 -6.83 -8.11 -19.59
CA LYS A 95 -5.73 -8.46 -20.47
C LYS A 95 -5.13 -9.81 -20.07
N GLN A 96 -4.38 -10.41 -20.98
CA GLN A 96 -3.62 -11.63 -20.67
C GLN A 96 -2.61 -11.34 -19.56
N GLY A 97 -2.53 -12.24 -18.58
CA GLY A 97 -1.69 -12.09 -17.39
C GLY A 97 -2.30 -11.21 -16.29
N THR A 98 -3.54 -10.73 -16.42
CA THR A 98 -4.24 -10.08 -15.31
C THR A 98 -4.68 -11.12 -14.28
N ARG A 99 -4.46 -10.82 -13.01
CA ARG A 99 -4.87 -11.65 -11.88
C ARG A 99 -6.33 -11.37 -11.55
N ILE A 100 -7.08 -12.41 -11.26
CA ILE A 100 -8.53 -12.32 -11.04
C ILE A 100 -8.96 -13.18 -9.87
N SER A 101 -10.06 -12.79 -9.25
CA SER A 101 -10.75 -13.59 -8.25
C SER A 101 -11.92 -14.34 -8.90
N LEU A 102 -12.05 -15.59 -8.49
CA LEU A 102 -13.00 -16.56 -9.01
C LEU A 102 -13.89 -17.01 -7.88
N ASP A 103 -15.15 -17.23 -8.18
CA ASP A 103 -16.05 -17.88 -7.24
C ASP A 103 -15.63 -19.34 -7.01
N LEU A 104 -15.74 -19.83 -5.77
CA LEU A 104 -15.32 -21.18 -5.42
C LEU A 104 -16.19 -22.26 -6.08
N THR A 105 -17.49 -21.98 -6.25
CA THR A 105 -18.47 -22.97 -6.72
C THR A 105 -18.66 -22.91 -8.23
N THR A 106 -18.83 -21.71 -8.77
CA THR A 106 -19.16 -21.52 -10.19
C THR A 106 -17.94 -21.24 -11.06
N LEU A 107 -16.76 -21.03 -10.46
CA LEU A 107 -15.53 -20.59 -11.14
C LEU A 107 -15.76 -19.34 -12.01
N THR A 108 -16.73 -18.48 -11.66
CA THR A 108 -17.00 -17.26 -12.42
C THR A 108 -16.06 -16.14 -12.02
N ILE A 109 -15.64 -15.31 -12.98
CA ILE A 109 -14.78 -14.15 -12.70
C ILE A 109 -15.59 -13.14 -11.90
N MET A 110 -15.21 -12.94 -10.64
CA MET A 110 -15.87 -11.99 -9.74
C MET A 110 -15.29 -10.59 -9.89
N ARG A 111 -13.97 -10.44 -9.72
CA ARG A 111 -13.26 -9.16 -9.72
C ARG A 111 -11.84 -9.32 -10.26
N GLU A 112 -11.28 -8.24 -10.77
CA GLU A 112 -9.84 -8.16 -11.01
C GLU A 112 -9.08 -7.95 -9.70
N LEU A 113 -7.92 -8.59 -9.60
CA LEU A 113 -7.00 -8.45 -8.48
C LEU A 113 -5.76 -7.69 -8.95
N PRO A 114 -5.18 -6.82 -8.10
CA PRO A 114 -3.87 -6.26 -8.38
C PRO A 114 -2.84 -7.38 -8.50
N ARG A 115 -1.74 -7.09 -9.20
CA ARG A 115 -0.62 -8.02 -9.30
C ARG A 115 -0.09 -8.35 -7.91
N GLU A 116 0.26 -9.62 -7.70
CA GLU A 116 1.03 -9.97 -6.50
C GLU A 116 2.40 -9.32 -6.59
N VAL A 117 2.87 -8.90 -5.44
CA VAL A 117 4.25 -8.47 -5.27
C VAL A 117 4.79 -9.34 -4.15
N ASP A 118 5.91 -10.01 -4.40
CA ASP A 118 6.55 -10.84 -3.40
C ASP A 118 6.78 -10.02 -2.12
N PRO A 119 6.53 -10.60 -0.92
CA PRO A 119 6.71 -9.89 0.35
C PRO A 119 8.11 -9.31 0.54
N LEU A 120 9.11 -9.92 -0.09
CA LEU A 120 10.49 -9.43 -0.11
C LEU A 120 10.60 -8.09 -0.85
N VAL A 121 10.00 -7.97 -2.03
CA VAL A 121 9.96 -6.71 -2.80
C VAL A 121 9.19 -5.64 -2.02
N TYR A 122 8.08 -6.03 -1.39
CA TYR A 122 7.33 -5.11 -0.53
C TYR A 122 8.19 -4.58 0.64
N LYS A 123 8.92 -5.47 1.34
CA LYS A 123 9.86 -5.07 2.39
C LYS A 123 10.96 -4.12 1.88
N MET A 124 11.51 -4.38 0.70
CA MET A 124 12.54 -3.52 0.08
C MET A 124 12.03 -2.10 -0.23
N SER A 125 10.73 -1.96 -0.52
CA SER A 125 10.09 -0.67 -0.81
C SER A 125 9.69 0.13 0.43
N HIS A 126 9.42 -0.56 1.55
CA HIS A 126 8.96 0.03 2.80
C HIS A 126 10.10 0.35 3.78
N GLU A 127 11.34 0.08 3.40
CA GLU A 127 12.50 0.50 4.18
C GLU A 127 12.73 1.98 3.92
N ASP A 128 12.14 2.83 4.77
CA ASP A 128 12.23 4.29 4.61
C ASP A 128 13.71 4.71 4.47
N PRO A 129 14.06 5.45 3.41
CA PRO A 129 15.33 6.16 3.38
C PRO A 129 15.21 7.18 4.51
N GLY A 130 15.85 6.89 5.65
CA GLY A 130 15.84 7.78 6.81
C GLY A 130 16.00 9.24 6.39
N ASN A 131 15.38 10.14 7.16
CA ASN A 131 15.21 11.54 6.80
C ASN A 131 16.55 12.31 6.84
N VAL A 132 17.43 11.99 5.90
CA VAL A 132 18.81 12.49 5.79
C VAL A 132 18.82 13.63 4.78
N SER A 133 19.27 14.78 5.24
CA SER A 133 19.40 15.98 4.42
C SER A 133 20.77 16.06 3.73
N TYR A 134 20.86 16.76 2.59
CA TYR A 134 22.16 16.99 1.93
C TYR A 134 23.17 17.73 2.80
N THR A 135 22.69 18.50 3.78
CA THR A 135 23.51 19.22 4.74
C THR A 135 24.28 18.30 5.70
N GLU A 136 23.85 17.05 5.85
CA GLU A 136 24.53 16.05 6.68
C GLU A 136 25.72 15.39 5.95
N ILE A 137 25.85 15.57 4.63
CA ILE A 137 26.91 14.98 3.82
C ILE A 137 27.99 16.02 3.53
N GLY A 138 29.16 15.88 4.19
CA GLY A 138 30.31 16.75 3.99
C GLY A 138 31.33 16.21 2.97
N GLY A 139 31.98 17.12 2.23
CA GLY A 139 33.18 16.80 1.43
C GLY A 139 32.94 16.12 0.07
N ILE A 140 31.69 15.89 -0.34
CA ILE A 140 31.30 15.14 -1.55
C ILE A 140 30.35 15.99 -2.43
N ALA A 141 30.54 17.31 -2.45
CA ALA A 141 29.61 18.25 -3.09
C ALA A 141 29.55 18.10 -4.61
N GLU A 142 30.68 17.80 -5.25
CA GLU A 142 30.77 17.63 -6.70
C GLU A 142 30.05 16.36 -7.16
N GLN A 143 30.32 15.23 -6.52
CA GLN A 143 29.69 13.95 -6.85
C GLN A 143 28.18 13.95 -6.53
N LEU A 144 27.78 14.67 -5.47
CA LEU A 144 26.36 14.89 -5.19
C LEU A 144 25.68 15.69 -6.30
N ARG A 145 26.34 16.73 -6.82
CA ARG A 145 25.83 17.53 -7.94
C ARG A 145 25.68 16.69 -9.20
N GLU A 146 26.70 15.90 -9.57
CA GLU A 146 26.63 15.00 -10.73
C GLU A 146 25.48 13.99 -10.58
N LEU A 147 25.31 13.39 -9.41
CA LEU A 147 24.22 12.44 -9.18
C LEU A 147 22.85 13.11 -9.29
N ARG A 148 22.70 14.34 -8.78
CA ARG A 148 21.46 15.12 -8.93
C ARG A 148 21.18 15.45 -10.39
N GLU A 149 22.19 15.86 -11.15
CA GLU A 149 22.01 16.13 -12.59
C GLU A 149 21.57 14.88 -13.36
N VAL A 150 22.02 13.69 -12.95
CA VAL A 150 21.59 12.44 -13.58
C VAL A 150 20.19 11.99 -13.13
N VAL A 151 19.81 12.18 -11.87
CA VAL A 151 18.55 11.64 -11.33
C VAL A 151 17.42 12.67 -11.30
N GLU A 152 17.65 13.90 -10.82
CA GLU A 152 16.62 14.97 -10.76
C GLU A 152 16.28 15.52 -12.15
N LEU A 153 17.29 15.82 -12.97
CA LEU A 153 17.09 16.49 -14.25
C LEU A 153 16.14 15.76 -15.21
N PRO A 154 16.25 14.43 -15.44
CA PRO A 154 15.32 13.71 -16.30
C PRO A 154 13.92 13.56 -15.68
N LEU A 155 13.82 13.58 -14.35
CA LEU A 155 12.54 13.47 -13.64
C LEU A 155 11.74 14.77 -13.74
N ILE A 156 12.40 15.91 -13.60
CA ILE A 156 11.78 17.23 -13.58
C ILE A 156 11.50 17.73 -15.00
N ASN A 157 12.48 17.63 -15.91
CA ASN A 157 12.41 18.26 -17.24
C ASN A 157 12.79 17.30 -18.38
N PRO A 158 11.96 16.29 -18.70
CA PRO A 158 12.23 15.36 -19.81
C PRO A 158 12.24 16.02 -21.19
N GLU A 159 11.66 17.22 -21.34
CA GLU A 159 11.64 17.96 -22.61
C GLU A 159 13.04 18.41 -23.07
N LEU A 160 13.93 18.74 -22.13
CA LEU A 160 15.29 19.20 -22.45
C LEU A 160 16.06 18.11 -23.22
N PHE A 161 15.94 16.86 -22.76
CA PHE A 161 16.54 15.69 -23.42
C PHE A 161 15.94 15.46 -24.82
N LYS A 162 14.62 15.63 -24.97
CA LYS A 162 13.95 15.49 -26.28
C LYS A 162 14.38 16.54 -27.29
N ARG A 163 14.59 17.80 -26.86
CA ARG A 163 15.05 18.90 -27.74
C ARG A 163 16.48 18.72 -28.21
N VAL A 164 17.35 18.25 -27.32
CA VAL A 164 18.76 17.96 -27.64
C VAL A 164 18.89 16.64 -28.43
N GLY A 165 17.89 15.76 -28.38
CA GLY A 165 17.89 14.47 -29.08
C GLY A 165 18.75 13.40 -28.39
N ILE A 166 19.08 13.61 -27.11
CA ILE A 166 19.87 12.68 -26.29
C ILE A 166 18.95 11.84 -25.41
N VAL A 167 19.31 10.57 -25.21
CA VAL A 167 18.60 9.68 -24.28
C VAL A 167 19.11 9.99 -22.86
N PRO A 168 18.22 10.17 -21.88
CA PRO A 168 18.67 10.40 -20.51
C PRO A 168 19.46 9.18 -19.99
N PRO A 169 20.51 9.43 -19.18
CA PRO A 169 21.23 8.36 -18.50
C PRO A 169 20.28 7.47 -17.68
N LYS A 170 20.45 6.15 -17.77
CA LYS A 170 19.55 5.16 -17.16
C LYS A 170 19.98 4.68 -15.76
N GLY A 171 21.12 5.14 -15.27
CA GLY A 171 21.65 4.75 -13.96
C GLY A 171 23.03 5.34 -13.69
N CYS A 172 23.43 5.28 -12.42
CA CYS A 172 24.71 5.77 -11.93
C CYS A 172 25.44 4.63 -11.20
N LEU A 173 26.76 4.60 -11.31
CA LEU A 173 27.61 3.67 -10.57
C LEU A 173 28.45 4.44 -9.56
N LEU A 174 28.25 4.17 -8.27
CA LEU A 174 29.05 4.76 -7.20
C LEU A 174 30.19 3.81 -6.81
N TYR A 175 31.41 4.12 -7.23
CA TYR A 175 32.60 3.34 -6.89
C TYR A 175 33.55 4.12 -5.96
N GLY A 176 34.46 3.42 -5.28
CA GLY A 176 35.32 3.99 -4.25
C GLY A 176 35.50 3.09 -3.01
N PRO A 177 36.46 3.40 -2.13
CA PRO A 177 36.74 2.63 -0.92
C PRO A 177 35.54 2.63 0.06
N PRO A 178 35.40 1.58 0.89
CA PRO A 178 34.35 1.53 1.91
C PRO A 178 34.51 2.68 2.91
N GLY A 179 33.39 3.18 3.44
CA GLY A 179 33.39 4.31 4.39
C GLY A 179 33.30 5.71 3.76
N THR A 180 33.24 5.82 2.43
CA THR A 180 33.05 7.10 1.70
C THR A 180 31.60 7.58 1.63
N GLY A 181 30.67 6.95 2.36
CA GLY A 181 29.29 7.44 2.47
C GLY A 181 28.40 7.18 1.25
N LYS A 182 28.76 6.28 0.33
CA LYS A 182 27.96 5.97 -0.88
C LYS A 182 26.50 5.61 -0.58
N THR A 183 26.29 4.74 0.40
CA THR A 183 24.95 4.33 0.83
C THR A 183 24.17 5.50 1.46
N LEU A 184 24.85 6.39 2.18
CA LEU A 184 24.23 7.61 2.73
C LEU A 184 23.84 8.59 1.63
N LEU A 185 24.69 8.75 0.62
CA LEU A 185 24.44 9.63 -0.53
C LEU A 185 23.20 9.17 -1.32
N ALA A 186 23.07 7.86 -1.57
CA ALA A 186 21.88 7.31 -2.22
C ALA A 186 20.59 7.54 -1.40
N ARG A 187 20.65 7.38 -0.07
CA ARG A 187 19.51 7.63 0.82
C ARG A 187 19.11 9.10 0.85
N ALA A 188 20.07 10.02 0.89
CA ALA A 188 19.79 11.46 0.88
C ALA A 188 19.11 11.90 -0.43
N VAL A 189 19.54 11.37 -1.58
CA VAL A 189 18.88 11.65 -2.87
C VAL A 189 17.46 11.11 -2.90
N ALA A 190 17.23 9.90 -2.40
CA ALA A 190 15.89 9.31 -2.33
C ALA A 190 14.94 10.11 -1.43
N SER A 191 15.42 10.52 -0.25
CA SER A 191 14.64 11.33 0.70
C SER A 191 14.27 12.70 0.12
N GLN A 192 15.16 13.34 -0.63
CA GLN A 192 14.87 14.64 -1.24
C GLN A 192 13.84 14.55 -2.38
N LEU A 193 13.93 13.49 -3.18
CA LEU A 193 13.09 13.31 -4.37
C LEU A 193 11.65 12.89 -4.05
N ASN A 194 11.35 12.50 -2.81
CA ASN A 194 10.04 11.96 -2.39
C ASN A 194 9.52 10.87 -3.35
N CYS A 195 10.43 10.06 -3.89
CA CYS A 195 10.11 8.98 -4.82
C CYS A 195 10.21 7.62 -4.12
N ASN A 196 9.56 6.59 -4.68
CA ASN A 196 9.70 5.24 -4.15
C ASN A 196 11.16 4.79 -4.20
N PHE A 197 11.69 4.39 -3.05
CA PHE A 197 13.07 3.91 -2.90
C PHE A 197 13.06 2.41 -2.67
N LEU A 198 13.68 1.65 -3.57
CA LEU A 198 13.87 0.22 -3.41
C LEU A 198 15.34 -0.01 -3.07
N LYS A 199 15.60 -0.30 -1.80
CA LYS A 199 16.93 -0.70 -1.35
C LYS A 199 17.08 -2.21 -1.49
N VAL A 200 18.09 -2.63 -2.23
CA VAL A 200 18.35 -4.04 -2.47
C VAL A 200 19.80 -4.34 -2.18
N VAL A 201 20.04 -5.25 -1.25
CA VAL A 201 21.38 -5.79 -0.99
C VAL A 201 21.57 -6.97 -1.92
N SER A 202 22.62 -6.95 -2.72
CA SER A 202 22.88 -7.99 -3.72
C SER A 202 22.95 -9.40 -3.13
N SER A 203 23.50 -9.53 -1.91
CA SER A 203 23.55 -10.80 -1.17
C SER A 203 22.17 -11.32 -0.74
N ALA A 204 21.17 -10.44 -0.60
CA ALA A 204 19.80 -10.83 -0.21
C ALA A 204 18.98 -11.39 -1.38
N ILE A 205 19.38 -11.15 -2.63
CA ILE A 205 18.69 -11.65 -3.83
C ILE A 205 19.16 -13.08 -4.19
N VAL A 206 20.35 -13.47 -3.74
CA VAL A 206 20.97 -14.76 -4.07
C VAL A 206 20.38 -15.86 -3.16
N ASP A 207 19.38 -16.56 -3.68
CA ASP A 207 18.83 -17.75 -3.03
C ASP A 207 19.51 -19.04 -3.56
N LYS A 208 19.45 -20.12 -2.78
CA LYS A 208 19.98 -21.44 -3.13
C LYS A 208 19.20 -22.10 -4.27
N TYR A 209 17.99 -21.65 -4.55
CA TYR A 209 17.11 -22.21 -5.57
C TYR A 209 17.39 -21.58 -6.95
N ILE A 210 17.80 -22.44 -7.89
CA ILE A 210 18.14 -22.05 -9.25
C ILE A 210 16.92 -21.41 -9.95
N GLY A 211 17.09 -20.16 -10.38
CA GLY A 211 16.08 -19.43 -11.15
C GLY A 211 15.09 -18.59 -10.32
N GLU A 212 15.08 -18.74 -8.99
CA GLU A 212 14.24 -17.94 -8.10
C GLU A 212 14.76 -16.50 -7.99
N SER A 213 16.08 -16.32 -7.89
CA SER A 213 16.74 -15.01 -7.94
C SER A 213 16.40 -14.22 -9.21
N ALA A 214 16.40 -14.87 -10.37
CA ALA A 214 16.05 -14.25 -11.65
C ALA A 214 14.56 -13.86 -11.75
N ARG A 215 13.67 -14.60 -11.07
CA ARG A 215 12.25 -14.24 -10.94
C ARG A 215 12.11 -12.99 -10.06
N MET A 216 12.79 -12.95 -8.91
CA MET A 216 12.75 -11.82 -7.98
C MET A 216 13.22 -10.52 -8.63
N ILE A 217 14.32 -10.54 -9.38
CA ILE A 217 14.82 -9.36 -10.11
C ILE A 217 13.77 -8.84 -11.10
N ARG A 218 13.13 -9.73 -11.86
CA ARG A 218 12.04 -9.36 -12.79
C ARG A 218 10.86 -8.75 -12.06
N GLU A 219 10.50 -9.31 -10.91
CA GLU A 219 9.38 -8.84 -10.09
C GLU A 219 9.65 -7.46 -9.48
N MET A 220 10.86 -7.23 -8.98
CA MET A 220 11.34 -5.93 -8.51
C MET A 220 11.25 -4.86 -9.61
N PHE A 221 11.70 -5.15 -10.84
CA PHE A 221 11.56 -4.21 -11.96
C PHE A 221 10.10 -4.01 -12.39
N ASN A 222 9.23 -5.01 -12.24
CA ASN A 222 7.79 -4.83 -12.47
C ASN A 222 7.19 -3.90 -11.43
N TYR A 223 7.51 -4.11 -10.15
CA TYR A 223 7.08 -3.24 -9.05
C TYR A 223 7.49 -1.78 -9.28
N ALA A 224 8.76 -1.56 -9.63
CA ALA A 224 9.29 -0.22 -9.91
C ALA A 224 8.62 0.46 -11.11
N ARG A 225 8.16 -0.31 -12.12
CA ARG A 225 7.40 0.21 -13.25
C ARG A 225 5.96 0.58 -12.87
N ASP A 226 5.34 -0.20 -12.00
CA ASP A 226 3.98 0.08 -11.53
C ASP A 226 3.95 1.29 -10.58
N HIS A 227 5.07 1.58 -9.88
CA HIS A 227 5.21 2.68 -8.93
C HIS A 227 6.15 3.81 -9.41
N GLN A 228 6.10 4.16 -10.70
CA GLN A 228 6.89 5.30 -11.20
C GLN A 228 6.39 6.64 -10.63
N PRO A 229 7.28 7.57 -10.20
CA PRO A 229 8.75 7.53 -10.25
C PRO A 229 9.39 6.72 -9.11
N CYS A 230 10.41 5.91 -9.44
CA CYS A 230 11.05 4.97 -8.52
C CYS A 230 12.58 4.94 -8.71
N VAL A 231 13.33 4.88 -7.60
CA VAL A 231 14.80 4.70 -7.58
C VAL A 231 15.12 3.33 -6.98
N ILE A 232 15.88 2.53 -7.73
CA ILE A 232 16.37 1.22 -7.26
C ILE A 232 17.84 1.39 -6.89
N PHE A 233 18.17 1.15 -5.63
CA PHE A 233 19.54 1.17 -5.13
C PHE A 233 20.02 -0.27 -4.90
N MET A 234 21.05 -0.68 -5.64
CA MET A 234 21.71 -1.97 -5.46
C MET A 234 23.03 -1.78 -4.71
N ASP A 235 23.11 -2.31 -3.49
CA ASP A 235 24.34 -2.34 -2.71
C ASP A 235 25.13 -3.63 -2.98
N GLU A 236 26.46 -3.57 -2.86
CA GLU A 236 27.37 -4.74 -3.03
C GLU A 236 27.19 -5.51 -4.35
N VAL A 237 27.03 -4.79 -5.48
CA VAL A 237 26.76 -5.44 -6.78
C VAL A 237 27.88 -6.37 -7.25
N ASP A 238 29.08 -6.21 -6.71
CA ASP A 238 30.23 -7.09 -6.90
C ASP A 238 29.95 -8.53 -6.43
N ALA A 239 29.04 -8.73 -5.47
CA ALA A 239 28.64 -10.05 -5.00
C ALA A 239 27.89 -10.89 -6.06
N ILE A 240 27.23 -10.26 -7.04
CA ILE A 240 26.45 -10.97 -8.07
C ILE A 240 27.35 -11.51 -9.20
N GLY A 241 28.48 -10.85 -9.46
CA GLY A 241 29.40 -11.20 -10.55
C GLY A 241 30.45 -12.26 -10.20
N MET A 242 30.47 -12.75 -8.95
CA MET A 242 31.49 -13.67 -8.45
C MET A 242 31.08 -15.16 -8.53
N PHE A 243 29.91 -15.46 -9.09
CA PHE A 243 29.37 -16.80 -9.29
C PHE A 243 29.45 -17.27 -10.74
#